data_AF-A0A0M2VGK5-F1
#
_entry.id   AF-A0A0M2VGK5-F1
#
_cell.length_a   1.000
_cell.length_b   1.000
_cell.length_c   1.000
_cell.angle_alpha   90.00
_cell.angle_beta   90.00
_cell.angle_gamma   90.00
#
_symmetry.space_group_name_H-M   'P 1'
#
loop_
_entity.id
_entity.type
_entity.pdbx_description
1 polymer ?
#
loop_
_entity_poly.entity_id
_entity_poly.type
_entity_poly.pdbx_seq_one_letter_code
_entity_poly.pdbx_strand_id
1 'polypeptide(L)'
;MKLKYIALAALLTVSSSFVSQASIIEPGFNASTLPANDDNSTAAVNIGFDVNFFGLTFSQLFVNNNGNVTFDEALSTYTPFDLTSTGQQIISPFFADVDTREAGNPVTYGTGSFAGMLAFGVNWLDVDYFDSSPTHTNRNSFQLILVDRSDISIGDFDIIFNYDQIQWETGTASDGDDNGLGGDSARAGFSNGTGDAGSFFELAGSAVNGAFLDGGSNALVSNRLNSGFDGRYIFNARNGAIVVEPPISVPETETLAMFSLGLLLVSAMRRRQKR
;
A
#
# COMPACT_ATOMS: atom_id res chain seq x y z
N MET A 1 -72.67 -9.30 -22.53
CA MET A 1 -71.77 -8.21 -22.11
C MET A 1 -71.27 -8.51 -20.69
N LYS A 2 -69.98 -8.84 -20.55
CA LYS A 2 -69.10 -8.61 -19.38
C LYS A 2 -67.80 -9.40 -19.59
N LEU A 3 -66.81 -8.74 -20.19
CA LEU A 3 -65.43 -9.24 -20.31
C LEU A 3 -64.70 -8.85 -19.02
N LYS A 4 -64.19 -9.82 -18.26
CA LYS A 4 -63.33 -9.55 -17.09
C LYS A 4 -61.88 -9.69 -17.53
N TYR A 5 -61.15 -8.57 -17.55
CA TYR A 5 -59.70 -8.55 -17.73
C TYR A 5 -59.03 -8.98 -16.42
N ILE A 6 -58.16 -9.99 -16.49
CA ILE A 6 -57.21 -10.31 -15.42
C ILE A 6 -55.85 -9.79 -15.89
N ALA A 7 -55.35 -8.74 -15.24
CA ALA A 7 -54.00 -8.25 -15.46
C ALA A 7 -53.04 -9.11 -14.62
N LEU A 8 -52.09 -9.77 -15.28
CA LEU A 8 -51.02 -10.53 -14.63
C LEU A 8 -49.81 -9.59 -14.50
N ALA A 9 -49.50 -9.16 -13.28
CA ALA A 9 -48.28 -8.40 -12.99
C ALA A 9 -47.12 -9.39 -12.83
N ALA A 10 -46.14 -9.33 -13.74
CA ALA A 10 -44.88 -10.05 -13.60
C ALA A 10 -43.95 -9.24 -12.69
N LEU A 11 -43.60 -9.80 -11.54
CA LEU A 11 -42.61 -9.22 -10.63
C LEU A 11 -41.21 -9.58 -11.15
N LEU A 12 -40.48 -8.60 -11.67
CA LEU A 12 -39.08 -8.79 -12.07
C LEU A 12 -38.19 -8.66 -10.82
N THR A 13 -37.69 -9.77 -10.31
CA THR A 13 -36.68 -9.76 -9.24
C THR A 13 -35.31 -9.52 -9.86
N VAL A 14 -34.73 -8.34 -9.63
CA VAL A 14 -33.31 -8.08 -9.93
C VAL A 14 -32.50 -8.65 -8.77
N SER A 15 -31.90 -9.81 -8.98
CA SER A 15 -30.90 -10.37 -8.06
C SER A 15 -29.58 -9.64 -8.27
N SER A 16 -29.23 -8.74 -7.36
CA SER A 16 -27.86 -8.21 -7.27
C SER A 16 -26.98 -9.27 -6.60
N SER A 17 -26.14 -9.95 -7.39
CA SER A 17 -25.04 -10.74 -6.86
C SER A 17 -23.98 -9.77 -6.30
N PHE A 18 -23.90 -9.67 -4.98
CA PHE A 18 -22.75 -9.07 -4.31
C PHE A 18 -21.57 -10.03 -4.49
N VAL A 19 -20.55 -9.61 -5.24
CA VAL A 19 -19.26 -10.30 -5.22
C VAL A 19 -18.65 -9.99 -3.86
N SER A 20 -18.47 -11.02 -3.02
CA SER A 20 -17.61 -10.93 -1.85
C SER A 20 -16.23 -10.54 -2.33
N GLN A 21 -15.74 -9.35 -1.96
CA GLN A 21 -14.34 -9.01 -2.17
C GLN A 21 -13.50 -10.04 -1.40
N ALA A 22 -12.58 -10.72 -2.08
CA ALA A 22 -11.56 -11.50 -1.39
C ALA A 22 -10.74 -10.55 -0.50
N SER A 23 -10.23 -11.02 0.65
CA SER A 23 -9.37 -10.17 1.50
C SER A 23 -8.26 -9.54 0.67
N ILE A 24 -7.96 -8.26 0.94
CA ILE A 24 -6.92 -7.52 0.24
C ILE A 24 -5.51 -8.02 0.59
N ILE A 25 -5.40 -8.77 1.70
CA ILE A 25 -4.18 -9.46 2.13
C ILE A 25 -3.95 -10.68 1.25
N GLU A 26 -2.79 -10.74 0.64
CA GLU A 26 -2.41 -11.85 -0.23
C GLU A 26 -1.85 -13.01 0.62
N PRO A 27 -2.26 -14.26 0.37
CA PRO A 27 -1.78 -15.40 1.13
C PRO A 27 -0.36 -15.81 0.71
N GLY A 28 0.31 -16.63 1.54
CA GLY A 28 1.55 -17.33 1.17
C GLY A 28 2.85 -16.71 1.67
N PHE A 29 2.78 -15.56 2.34
CA PHE A 29 3.96 -14.86 2.89
C PHE A 29 4.18 -15.14 4.38
N ASN A 30 3.93 -16.38 4.83
CA ASN A 30 3.94 -16.77 6.24
C ASN A 30 4.87 -17.96 6.54
N ALA A 31 5.91 -18.13 5.71
CA ALA A 31 6.87 -19.23 5.86
C ALA A 31 7.80 -19.06 7.07
N SER A 32 7.97 -17.83 7.55
CA SER A 32 8.77 -17.48 8.71
C SER A 32 8.01 -16.53 9.63
N THR A 33 8.42 -16.50 10.89
CA THR A 33 7.80 -15.69 11.94
C THR A 33 8.89 -14.96 12.69
N LEU A 34 8.77 -13.63 12.80
CA LEU A 34 9.49 -12.86 13.81
C LEU A 34 8.76 -13.12 15.15
N PRO A 35 9.41 -13.74 16.16
CA PRO A 35 8.74 -14.07 17.41
C PRO A 35 8.10 -12.84 18.07
N ALA A 36 7.02 -13.06 18.83
CA ALA A 36 6.34 -12.02 19.59
C ALA A 36 7.34 -11.13 20.34
N ASN A 37 7.28 -9.82 20.10
CA ASN A 37 8.19 -8.83 20.63
C ASN A 37 7.61 -7.41 20.50
N ASP A 38 8.42 -6.44 20.92
CA ASP A 38 8.12 -5.00 20.95
C ASP A 38 8.92 -4.27 19.85
N ASP A 39 10.24 -4.11 20.04
CA ASP A 39 11.07 -3.24 19.19
C ASP A 39 12.15 -3.97 18.37
N ASN A 40 12.02 -5.29 18.18
CA ASN A 40 13.05 -6.06 17.51
C ASN A 40 12.82 -6.17 16.00
N SER A 41 13.92 -6.40 15.30
CA SER A 41 13.94 -6.83 13.91
C SER A 41 14.47 -8.25 13.80
N THR A 42 14.26 -8.87 12.64
CA THR A 42 15.01 -10.07 12.25
C THR A 42 16.50 -9.76 12.08
N ALA A 43 17.34 -10.78 11.91
CA ALA A 43 18.61 -10.60 11.18
C ALA A 43 18.32 -10.29 9.70
N ALA A 44 19.36 -10.03 8.89
CA ALA A 44 19.18 -9.88 7.44
C ALA A 44 18.59 -11.18 6.85
N VAL A 45 17.47 -11.06 6.14
CA VAL A 45 16.75 -12.16 5.49
C VAL A 45 16.76 -11.98 3.98
N ASN A 46 16.81 -13.09 3.24
CA ASN A 46 16.84 -13.06 1.78
C ASN A 46 15.46 -12.70 1.20
N ILE A 47 15.45 -11.75 0.26
CA ILE A 47 14.26 -11.34 -0.50
C ILE A 47 13.94 -12.40 -1.58
N GLY A 48 14.97 -13.11 -2.07
CA GLY A 48 14.86 -14.13 -3.11
C GLY A 48 15.11 -13.63 -4.53
N PHE A 49 15.30 -12.32 -4.69
CA PHE A 49 15.71 -11.63 -5.92
C PHE A 49 16.42 -10.31 -5.54
N ASP A 50 17.05 -9.69 -6.53
CA ASP A 50 17.72 -8.39 -6.36
C ASP A 50 16.72 -7.24 -6.56
N VAL A 51 16.73 -6.25 -5.67
CA VAL A 51 15.95 -5.01 -5.78
C VAL A 51 16.91 -3.83 -5.96
N ASN A 52 16.68 -3.03 -7.00
CA ASN A 52 17.39 -1.77 -7.23
C ASN A 52 16.61 -0.62 -6.59
N PHE A 53 16.94 -0.32 -5.33
CA PHE A 53 16.32 0.73 -4.54
C PHE A 53 17.20 1.98 -4.59
N PHE A 54 16.80 2.98 -5.38
CA PHE A 54 17.53 4.24 -5.52
C PHE A 54 18.97 4.12 -6.03
N GLY A 55 19.21 3.17 -6.94
CA GLY A 55 20.53 2.90 -7.51
C GLY A 55 21.39 1.95 -6.67
N LEU A 56 20.90 1.53 -5.51
CA LEU A 56 21.54 0.55 -4.64
C LEU A 56 20.86 -0.79 -4.81
N THR A 57 21.64 -1.85 -5.01
CA THR A 57 21.12 -3.21 -5.18
C THR A 57 21.15 -3.96 -3.85
N PHE A 58 19.98 -4.45 -3.43
CA PHE A 58 19.83 -5.29 -2.25
C PHE A 58 19.23 -6.65 -2.61
N SER A 59 19.68 -7.69 -1.93
CA SER A 59 19.08 -9.03 -1.99
C SER A 59 18.57 -9.50 -0.62
N GLN A 60 18.76 -8.66 0.40
CA GLN A 60 18.40 -8.91 1.78
C GLN A 60 17.80 -7.65 2.40
N LEU A 61 16.98 -7.83 3.43
CA LEU A 61 16.40 -6.77 4.25
C LEU A 61 16.25 -7.24 5.70
N PHE A 62 15.90 -6.33 6.60
CA PHE A 62 15.50 -6.62 7.97
C PHE A 62 13.99 -6.41 8.09
N VAL A 63 13.27 -7.41 8.61
CA VAL A 63 11.84 -7.30 8.91
C VAL A 63 11.69 -6.76 10.32
N ASN A 64 10.96 -5.66 10.48
CA ASN A 64 10.80 -4.97 11.75
C ASN A 64 9.39 -5.15 12.33
N ASN A 65 9.29 -5.30 13.65
CA ASN A 65 8.01 -5.42 14.34
C ASN A 65 7.12 -4.19 14.14
N ASN A 66 7.70 -2.98 14.17
CA ASN A 66 7.08 -1.66 14.05
C ASN A 66 6.71 -1.30 12.60
N GLY A 67 6.21 -2.26 11.83
CA GLY A 67 5.54 -2.03 10.54
C GLY A 67 6.42 -1.45 9.42
N ASN A 68 7.70 -1.83 9.39
CA ASN A 68 8.64 -1.43 8.36
C ASN A 68 9.63 -2.53 7.98
N VAL A 69 10.37 -2.31 6.90
CA VAL A 69 11.57 -3.04 6.54
C VAL A 69 12.70 -2.07 6.23
N THR A 70 13.92 -2.47 6.54
CA THR A 70 15.14 -1.68 6.25
C THR A 70 16.15 -2.51 5.47
N PHE A 71 17.01 -1.85 4.70
CA PHE A 71 18.01 -2.53 3.85
C PHE A 71 19.44 -2.45 4.38
N ASP A 72 19.72 -1.46 5.21
CA ASP A 72 21.01 -1.08 5.76
C ASP A 72 21.28 -1.68 7.14
N GLU A 73 20.36 -1.51 8.09
CA GLU A 73 20.48 -2.08 9.43
C GLU A 73 19.13 -2.32 10.11
N ALA A 74 19.11 -3.19 11.12
CA ALA A 74 17.94 -3.37 11.98
C ALA A 74 17.58 -2.07 12.71
N LEU A 75 16.31 -1.70 12.67
CA LEU A 75 15.78 -0.53 13.36
C LEU A 75 15.23 -0.90 14.74
N SER A 76 15.54 -0.12 15.78
CA SER A 76 15.03 -0.33 17.14
C SER A 76 14.23 0.88 17.67
N THR A 77 13.88 1.81 16.79
CA THR A 77 13.04 2.97 17.14
C THR A 77 11.57 2.59 17.01
N TYR A 78 10.77 3.00 18.00
CA TYR A 78 9.32 2.78 18.04
C TYR A 78 8.53 4.01 17.59
N THR A 79 8.94 5.21 18.00
CA THR A 79 8.26 6.45 17.61
C THR A 79 8.55 6.78 16.15
N PRO A 80 7.52 6.93 15.29
CA PRO A 80 7.72 7.19 13.86
C PRO A 80 8.41 8.52 13.59
N PHE A 81 9.57 8.48 12.90
CA PHE A 81 10.27 9.67 12.43
C PHE A 81 9.91 10.03 10.99
N ASP A 82 10.15 11.28 10.63
CA ASP A 82 9.95 11.79 9.27
C ASP A 82 10.79 11.03 8.23
N LEU A 83 10.14 10.39 7.25
CA LEU A 83 10.81 9.64 6.19
C LEU A 83 11.53 10.56 5.19
N THR A 84 11.22 11.86 5.16
CA THR A 84 11.82 12.83 4.23
C THR A 84 13.22 13.29 4.65
N SER A 85 13.56 13.17 5.94
CA SER A 85 14.86 13.59 6.49
C SER A 85 15.57 12.50 7.30
N THR A 86 15.21 11.24 7.08
CA THR A 86 15.85 10.09 7.75
C THR A 86 17.19 9.73 7.10
N GLY A 87 18.04 9.03 7.88
CA GLY A 87 19.26 8.37 7.40
C GLY A 87 19.06 6.91 6.97
N GLN A 88 17.83 6.40 7.06
CA GLN A 88 17.52 4.98 6.89
C GLN A 88 17.05 4.64 5.47
N GLN A 89 17.56 3.54 4.91
CA GLN A 89 16.98 2.92 3.71
C GLN A 89 15.80 2.04 4.10
N ILE A 90 14.59 2.62 4.05
CA ILE A 90 13.38 2.08 4.67
C ILE A 90 12.21 2.03 3.69
N ILE A 91 11.40 0.97 3.78
CA ILE A 91 10.04 0.90 3.23
C ILE A 91 9.10 0.61 4.39
N SER A 92 8.09 1.43 4.57
CA SER A 92 7.14 1.29 5.65
C SER A 92 5.70 1.35 5.14
N PRO A 93 4.96 0.23 5.14
CA PRO A 93 3.51 0.30 4.97
C PRO A 93 2.84 1.01 6.15
N PHE A 94 3.37 0.90 7.37
CA PHE A 94 2.77 1.52 8.56
C PHE A 94 3.77 1.56 9.73
N PHE A 95 4.60 2.61 9.81
CA PHE A 95 5.56 2.75 10.90
C PHE A 95 4.84 3.28 12.13
N ALA A 96 4.68 2.44 13.13
CA ALA A 96 4.13 2.77 14.45
C ALA A 96 4.65 1.76 15.49
N ASP A 97 4.44 2.08 16.76
CA ASP A 97 4.86 1.33 17.94
C ASP A 97 4.00 0.07 18.13
N VAL A 98 4.31 -0.97 17.36
CA VAL A 98 3.62 -2.26 17.33
C VAL A 98 4.12 -3.09 18.51
N ASP A 99 3.23 -3.72 19.24
CA ASP A 99 3.61 -4.66 20.30
C ASP A 99 2.80 -5.96 20.14
N THR A 100 3.51 -7.08 20.07
CA THR A 100 2.92 -8.41 19.84
C THR A 100 3.09 -9.35 21.02
N ARG A 101 3.53 -8.84 22.20
CA ARG A 101 3.87 -9.66 23.37
C ARG A 101 2.65 -10.27 24.06
N GLU A 102 1.67 -9.45 24.41
CA GLU A 102 0.51 -9.88 25.21
C GLU A 102 -0.76 -10.06 24.37
N ALA A 103 -0.83 -9.36 23.23
CA ALA A 103 -1.96 -9.35 22.33
C ALA A 103 -1.54 -9.17 20.86
N GLY A 104 -2.45 -9.55 19.97
CA GLY A 104 -2.20 -9.56 18.53
C GLY A 104 -1.33 -10.73 18.06
N ASN A 105 -1.08 -10.83 16.76
CA ASN A 105 -0.28 -11.92 16.21
C ASN A 105 1.17 -11.48 15.94
N PRO A 106 2.15 -12.39 16.08
CA PRO A 106 3.51 -12.14 15.64
C PRO A 106 3.61 -11.86 14.13
N VAL A 107 4.58 -11.03 13.75
CA VAL A 107 4.85 -10.70 12.34
C VAL A 107 5.31 -11.93 11.58
N THR A 108 4.75 -12.14 10.39
CA THR A 108 5.12 -13.26 9.50
C THR A 108 5.67 -12.74 8.19
N TYR A 109 6.57 -13.49 7.57
CA TYR A 109 7.19 -13.10 6.31
C TYR A 109 7.64 -14.32 5.50
N GLY A 110 7.98 -14.09 4.23
CA GLY A 110 8.60 -15.11 3.40
C GLY A 110 8.52 -14.82 1.90
N THR A 111 9.12 -15.71 1.12
CA THR A 111 9.02 -15.70 -0.34
C THR A 111 7.77 -16.46 -0.80
N GLY A 112 7.09 -15.92 -1.82
CA GLY A 112 5.91 -16.51 -2.43
C GLY A 112 5.75 -16.08 -3.88
N SER A 113 4.52 -16.02 -4.37
CA SER A 113 4.22 -15.45 -5.69
C SER A 113 3.09 -14.44 -5.61
N PHE A 114 3.20 -13.34 -6.33
CA PHE A 114 2.12 -12.37 -6.52
C PHE A 114 1.86 -12.21 -8.01
N ALA A 115 0.62 -12.40 -8.44
CA ALA A 115 0.23 -12.35 -9.86
C ALA A 115 1.12 -13.19 -10.81
N GLY A 116 1.63 -14.32 -10.32
CA GLY A 116 2.50 -15.23 -11.07
C GLY A 116 3.98 -14.84 -11.13
N MET A 117 4.37 -13.73 -10.48
CA MET A 117 5.76 -13.29 -10.34
C MET A 117 6.33 -13.69 -8.98
N LEU A 118 7.65 -13.86 -8.89
CA LEU A 118 8.33 -14.09 -7.61
C LEU A 118 8.12 -12.87 -6.70
N ALA A 119 7.85 -13.11 -5.42
CA ALA A 119 7.61 -12.04 -4.47
C ALA A 119 8.15 -12.37 -3.09
N PHE A 120 8.46 -11.34 -2.32
CA PHE A 120 8.71 -11.40 -0.89
C PHE A 120 7.61 -10.60 -0.18
N GLY A 121 7.08 -11.11 0.92
CA GLY A 121 6.03 -10.41 1.66
C GLY A 121 6.25 -10.45 3.16
N VAL A 122 5.67 -9.45 3.83
CA VAL A 122 5.65 -9.30 5.28
C VAL A 122 4.22 -8.95 5.71
N ASN A 123 3.70 -9.66 6.70
CA ASN A 123 2.35 -9.48 7.22
C ASN A 123 2.41 -9.08 8.69
N TRP A 124 1.73 -7.98 8.99
CA TRP A 124 1.35 -7.54 10.32
C TRP A 124 -0.16 -7.72 10.42
N LEU A 125 -0.61 -8.92 10.82
CA LEU A 125 -2.02 -9.29 10.82
C LEU A 125 -2.56 -9.35 12.25
N ASP A 126 -3.62 -8.60 12.50
CA ASP A 126 -4.21 -8.38 13.80
C ASP A 126 -3.17 -8.03 14.87
N VAL A 127 -2.25 -7.11 14.57
CA VAL A 127 -1.25 -6.64 15.53
C VAL A 127 -1.83 -5.63 16.51
N ASP A 128 -1.31 -5.63 17.73
CA ASP A 128 -1.63 -4.66 18.78
C ASP A 128 -0.58 -3.53 18.81
N TYR A 129 -0.82 -2.52 19.62
CA TYR A 129 0.09 -1.38 19.86
C TYR A 129 0.64 -1.43 21.28
N PHE A 130 1.79 -0.78 21.47
CA PHE A 130 2.37 -0.60 22.80
C PHE A 130 1.44 0.23 23.71
N ASP A 131 1.24 -0.07 24.99
CA ASP A 131 1.75 -1.21 25.78
C ASP A 131 0.74 -2.36 25.63
N SER A 132 1.12 -3.44 24.92
CA SER A 132 0.12 -4.43 24.48
C SER A 132 -0.67 -5.03 25.64
N SER A 133 -1.96 -5.28 25.40
CA SER A 133 -2.84 -5.77 26.44
C SER A 133 -3.92 -6.70 25.89
N PRO A 134 -4.23 -7.81 26.59
CA PRO A 134 -5.35 -8.67 26.21
C PRO A 134 -6.72 -7.98 26.35
N THR A 135 -6.78 -6.79 26.98
CA THR A 135 -8.01 -5.98 27.05
C THR A 135 -8.22 -5.08 25.85
N HIS A 136 -7.18 -4.82 25.04
CA HIS A 136 -7.34 -4.07 23.80
C HIS A 136 -8.25 -4.83 22.84
N THR A 137 -9.13 -4.10 22.17
CA THR A 137 -10.13 -4.68 21.25
C THR A 137 -9.94 -4.23 19.80
N ASN A 138 -9.05 -3.27 19.57
CA ASN A 138 -8.68 -2.74 18.28
C ASN A 138 -7.41 -3.39 17.75
N ARG A 139 -7.36 -3.72 16.46
CA ARG A 139 -6.22 -4.36 15.81
C ARG A 139 -5.94 -3.75 14.44
N ASN A 140 -4.69 -3.85 14.01
CA ASN A 140 -4.29 -3.46 12.65
C ASN A 140 -3.92 -4.70 11.84
N SER A 141 -4.32 -4.71 10.57
CA SER A 141 -3.99 -5.74 9.59
C SER A 141 -3.50 -5.08 8.30
N PHE A 142 -2.20 -5.19 8.05
CA PHE A 142 -1.54 -4.64 6.87
C PHE A 142 -0.37 -5.50 6.39
N GLN A 143 0.02 -5.32 5.13
CA GLN A 143 0.99 -6.16 4.46
C GLN A 143 1.85 -5.36 3.48
N LEU A 144 3.14 -5.73 3.42
CA LEU A 144 4.08 -5.34 2.39
C LEU A 144 4.31 -6.52 1.44
N ILE A 145 4.33 -6.27 0.14
CA ILE A 145 4.82 -7.21 -0.87
C ILE A 145 5.83 -6.49 -1.78
N LEU A 146 7.01 -7.09 -1.94
CA LEU A 146 7.98 -6.76 -2.97
C LEU A 146 7.86 -7.79 -4.09
N VAL A 147 7.65 -7.34 -5.32
CA VAL A 147 7.43 -8.22 -6.47
C VAL A 147 8.54 -8.04 -7.49
N ASP A 148 9.20 -9.13 -7.86
CA ASP A 148 10.27 -9.11 -8.86
C ASP A 148 9.73 -8.68 -10.22
N ARG A 149 10.33 -7.65 -10.81
CA ARG A 149 10.04 -7.14 -12.15
C ARG A 149 11.25 -7.24 -13.08
N SER A 150 12.09 -8.24 -12.86
CA SER A 150 13.18 -8.60 -13.78
C SER A 150 12.70 -8.97 -15.20
N ASP A 151 11.38 -9.16 -15.39
CA ASP A 151 10.74 -9.24 -16.72
C ASP A 151 10.81 -7.92 -17.50
N ILE A 152 10.90 -6.77 -16.82
CA ILE A 152 11.08 -5.44 -17.41
C ILE A 152 12.57 -5.10 -17.52
N SER A 153 13.27 -5.10 -16.39
CA SER A 153 14.71 -4.81 -16.30
C SER A 153 15.29 -5.42 -15.04
N ILE A 154 16.55 -5.82 -15.07
CA ILE A 154 17.22 -6.44 -13.91
C ILE A 154 17.18 -5.47 -12.71
N GLY A 155 16.68 -5.97 -11.58
CA GLY A 155 16.56 -5.21 -10.34
C GLY A 155 15.31 -4.32 -10.26
N ASP A 156 14.49 -4.22 -11.31
CA ASP A 156 13.18 -3.59 -11.19
C ASP A 156 12.29 -4.43 -10.28
N PHE A 157 11.45 -3.76 -9.50
CA PHE A 157 10.49 -4.41 -8.62
C PHE A 157 9.28 -3.51 -8.35
N ASP A 158 8.20 -4.09 -7.84
CA ASP A 158 7.04 -3.35 -7.37
C ASP A 158 6.93 -3.43 -5.84
N ILE A 159 6.56 -2.32 -5.21
CA ILE A 159 6.20 -2.25 -3.80
C ILE A 159 4.69 -2.19 -3.71
N ILE A 160 4.10 -3.10 -2.95
CA ILE A 160 2.65 -3.15 -2.73
C ILE A 160 2.38 -3.05 -1.24
N PHE A 161 1.57 -2.09 -0.85
CA PHE A 161 0.96 -2.05 0.48
C PHE A 161 -0.49 -2.50 0.38
N ASN A 162 -0.89 -3.41 1.27
CA ASN A 162 -2.28 -3.86 1.42
C ASN A 162 -2.74 -3.55 2.86
N TYR A 163 -3.93 -2.99 3.00
CA TYR A 163 -4.53 -2.61 4.28
C TYR A 163 -5.94 -3.17 4.39
N ASP A 164 -6.16 -4.06 5.36
CA ASP A 164 -7.46 -4.70 5.60
C ASP A 164 -8.23 -4.02 6.74
N GLN A 165 -7.52 -3.58 7.78
CA GLN A 165 -8.08 -2.93 8.96
C GLN A 165 -7.04 -2.03 9.62
N ILE A 166 -7.39 -0.80 9.96
CA ILE A 166 -6.54 0.15 10.70
C ILE A 166 -7.38 0.84 11.79
N GLN A 167 -7.24 0.40 13.04
CA GLN A 167 -8.04 0.84 14.18
C GLN A 167 -7.23 1.55 15.27
N TRP A 168 -5.91 1.56 15.14
CA TRP A 168 -4.99 2.32 15.99
C TRP A 168 -3.89 2.94 15.13
N GLU A 169 -3.25 3.99 15.63
CA GLU A 169 -2.22 4.74 14.89
C GLU A 169 -0.94 5.03 15.68
N THR A 170 -0.95 4.80 16.99
CA THR A 170 0.15 5.16 17.88
C THR A 170 0.20 4.26 19.12
N GLY A 171 1.39 3.98 19.64
CA GLY A 171 1.56 3.34 20.96
C GLY A 171 1.61 4.36 22.10
N THR A 172 1.33 3.94 23.33
CA THR A 172 1.26 4.82 24.51
C THR A 172 2.61 5.45 24.88
N ALA A 173 3.74 4.87 24.48
CA ALA A 173 5.07 5.46 24.61
C ALA A 173 5.36 6.56 23.57
N SER A 174 4.49 6.67 22.55
CA SER A 174 4.55 7.67 21.48
C SER A 174 3.40 8.69 21.61
N ASP A 175 3.00 9.01 22.84
CA ASP A 175 1.92 9.94 23.20
C ASP A 175 0.49 9.52 22.76
N GLY A 176 0.29 8.23 22.44
CA GLY A 176 -1.03 7.65 22.18
C GLY A 176 -1.88 7.49 23.45
N ASP A 177 -3.21 7.52 23.31
CA ASP A 177 -4.15 7.24 24.40
C ASP A 177 -4.32 5.73 24.66
N ASP A 178 -5.17 5.36 25.64
CA ASP A 178 -5.48 3.96 25.99
C ASP A 178 -6.15 3.16 24.86
N ASN A 179 -6.51 3.81 23.74
CA ASN A 179 -7.05 3.17 22.54
C ASN A 179 -6.05 3.24 21.37
N GLY A 180 -4.81 3.65 21.59
CA GLY A 180 -3.78 3.76 20.55
C GLY A 180 -4.07 4.86 19.53
N LEU A 181 -4.76 5.92 19.94
CA LEU A 181 -5.15 7.06 19.12
C LEU A 181 -4.39 8.33 19.52
N GLY A 182 -4.15 9.23 18.58
CA GLY A 182 -3.50 10.51 18.86
C GLY A 182 -1.97 10.44 18.79
N GLY A 183 -1.28 11.23 19.63
CA GLY A 183 0.19 11.22 19.74
C GLY A 183 0.98 11.45 18.44
N ASP A 184 2.14 10.81 18.36
CA ASP A 184 2.98 10.72 17.17
C ASP A 184 2.45 9.58 16.27
N SER A 185 1.51 9.95 15.39
CA SER A 185 0.81 9.00 14.51
C SER A 185 1.68 8.37 13.42
N ALA A 186 1.23 7.20 12.98
CA ALA A 186 1.91 6.36 12.01
C ALA A 186 2.33 7.10 10.72
N ARG A 187 3.44 6.64 10.13
CA ARG A 187 3.95 7.12 8.85
C ARG A 187 4.01 5.97 7.85
N ALA A 188 3.60 6.23 6.60
CA ALA A 188 3.58 5.22 5.55
C ALA A 188 4.25 5.76 4.29
N GLY A 189 5.22 5.02 3.76
CA GLY A 189 6.05 5.49 2.65
C GLY A 189 7.38 4.76 2.50
N PHE A 190 8.38 5.45 1.98
CA PHE A 190 9.73 4.92 1.80
C PHE A 190 10.77 6.04 1.77
N SER A 191 12.03 5.70 2.04
CA SER A 191 13.17 6.60 1.92
C SER A 191 14.45 5.82 1.63
N ASN A 192 15.36 6.39 0.86
CA ASN A 192 16.72 5.86 0.69
C ASN A 192 17.71 6.40 1.72
N GLY A 193 17.27 7.23 2.67
CA GLY A 193 18.11 7.77 3.74
C GLY A 193 19.03 8.94 3.34
N THR A 194 18.98 9.43 2.09
CA THR A 194 19.85 10.55 1.68
C THR A 194 19.22 11.92 1.87
N GLY A 195 17.89 11.98 1.95
CA GLY A 195 17.13 13.23 1.97
C GLY A 195 17.12 13.99 0.63
N ASP A 196 17.59 13.35 -0.45
CA ASP A 196 17.58 13.95 -1.78
C ASP A 196 16.16 14.00 -2.36
N ALA A 197 15.88 15.04 -3.14
CA ALA A 197 14.58 15.15 -3.79
C ALA A 197 14.33 13.95 -4.72
N GLY A 198 13.17 13.31 -4.53
CA GLY A 198 12.77 12.13 -5.31
C GLY A 198 13.31 10.80 -4.77
N SER A 199 13.98 10.80 -3.61
CA SER A 199 14.48 9.59 -2.95
C SER A 199 13.68 9.15 -1.73
N PHE A 200 12.57 9.84 -1.46
CA PHE A 200 11.65 9.56 -0.38
C PHE A 200 10.21 9.88 -0.80
N PHE A 201 9.25 9.32 -0.07
CA PHE A 201 7.84 9.60 -0.21
C PHE A 201 7.10 9.25 1.08
N GLU A 202 6.10 10.05 1.44
CA GLU A 202 5.11 9.73 2.47
C GLU A 202 3.71 9.82 1.87
N LEU A 203 2.85 8.86 2.21
CA LEU A 203 1.42 8.95 1.91
C LEU A 203 0.83 10.16 2.64
N ALA A 204 -0.05 10.88 1.95
CA ALA A 204 -0.84 11.94 2.55
C ALA A 204 -1.65 11.36 3.73
N GLY A 205 -1.48 11.94 4.92
CA GLY A 205 -2.02 11.42 6.18
C GLY A 205 -0.95 10.91 7.15
N SER A 206 0.30 10.74 6.70
CA SER A 206 1.42 10.40 7.59
C SER A 206 1.60 11.44 8.69
N ALA A 207 1.74 10.98 9.94
CA ALA A 207 1.83 11.82 11.13
C ALA A 207 0.67 12.82 11.31
N VAL A 208 -0.53 12.46 10.82
CA VAL A 208 -1.76 13.22 11.07
C VAL A 208 -2.76 12.33 11.81
N ASN A 209 -3.06 12.69 13.05
CA ASN A 209 -3.93 11.92 13.93
C ASN A 209 -5.32 11.74 13.31
N GLY A 210 -5.81 10.51 13.32
CA GLY A 210 -7.07 10.06 12.75
C GLY A 210 -7.07 9.95 11.23
N ALA A 211 -5.99 10.27 10.53
CA ALA A 211 -6.00 10.31 9.07
C ALA A 211 -6.02 8.91 8.45
N PHE A 212 -5.18 7.99 8.94
CA PHE A 212 -5.04 6.64 8.38
C PHE A 212 -6.04 5.61 8.91
N LEU A 213 -6.67 5.89 10.05
CA LEU A 213 -7.68 5.03 10.67
C LEU A 213 -8.85 4.74 9.73
N ASP A 214 -9.54 3.64 9.96
CA ASP A 214 -10.76 3.26 9.27
C ASP A 214 -11.82 4.37 9.39
N GLY A 215 -12.20 4.97 8.25
CA GLY A 215 -13.13 6.10 8.18
C GLY A 215 -12.50 7.49 8.36
N GLY A 216 -11.18 7.57 8.55
CA GLY A 216 -10.39 8.80 8.52
C GLY A 216 -10.36 9.50 7.15
N SER A 217 -9.83 10.74 7.11
CA SER A 217 -9.76 11.54 5.87
C SER A 217 -8.86 10.92 4.80
N ASN A 218 -7.88 10.12 5.23
CA ASN A 218 -6.90 9.43 4.40
C ASN A 218 -6.92 7.92 4.71
N ALA A 219 -8.09 7.41 5.13
CA ALA A 219 -8.25 6.03 5.59
C ALA A 219 -7.59 5.05 4.61
N LEU A 220 -6.64 4.27 5.10
CA LEU A 220 -5.80 3.44 4.23
C LEU A 220 -6.64 2.36 3.54
N VAL A 221 -7.60 1.79 4.26
CA VAL A 221 -8.49 0.71 3.80
C VAL A 221 -9.49 1.12 2.71
N SER A 222 -9.86 2.40 2.63
CA SER A 222 -10.86 2.90 1.66
C SER A 222 -10.27 3.82 0.58
N ASN A 223 -8.97 4.04 0.61
CA ASN A 223 -8.22 4.73 -0.44
C ASN A 223 -7.33 3.74 -1.20
N ARG A 224 -6.73 4.20 -2.29
CA ARG A 224 -5.88 3.38 -3.16
C ARG A 224 -4.88 4.25 -3.91
N LEU A 225 -3.80 3.64 -4.37
CA LEU A 225 -2.85 4.27 -5.29
C LEU A 225 -2.43 3.26 -6.36
N ASN A 226 -2.55 3.65 -7.63
CA ASN A 226 -2.19 2.81 -8.78
C ASN A 226 -2.84 1.41 -8.76
N SER A 227 -4.01 1.28 -8.15
CA SER A 227 -4.70 0.01 -7.94
C SER A 227 -6.19 0.11 -8.28
N GLY A 228 -6.76 -1.00 -8.74
CA GLY A 228 -8.21 -1.17 -8.93
C GLY A 228 -8.97 -1.48 -7.64
N PHE A 229 -8.27 -1.74 -6.54
CA PHE A 229 -8.82 -2.18 -5.26
C PHE A 229 -8.54 -1.14 -4.17
N ASP A 230 -9.56 -0.80 -3.39
CA ASP A 230 -9.39 -0.05 -2.14
C ASP A 230 -8.53 -0.86 -1.15
N GLY A 231 -7.74 -0.16 -0.35
CA GLY A 231 -6.77 -0.77 0.56
C GLY A 231 -5.45 -1.15 -0.11
N ARG A 232 -5.27 -0.94 -1.43
CA ARG A 232 -4.04 -1.32 -2.15
C ARG A 232 -3.33 -0.14 -2.79
N TYR A 233 -2.03 -0.04 -2.53
CA TYR A 233 -1.14 1.00 -3.00
C TYR A 233 0.04 0.35 -3.70
N ILE A 234 0.28 0.74 -4.96
CA ILE A 234 1.34 0.16 -5.78
C ILE A 234 2.31 1.26 -6.18
N PHE A 235 3.60 1.04 -5.89
CA PHE A 235 4.70 1.89 -6.31
C PHE A 235 5.63 1.09 -7.21
N ASN A 236 5.98 1.64 -8.37
CA ASN A 236 6.79 0.95 -9.35
C ASN A 236 8.24 1.46 -9.27
N ALA A 237 9.17 0.59 -8.87
CA ALA A 237 10.59 0.88 -8.91
C ALA A 237 11.16 0.49 -10.29
N ARG A 238 11.58 1.48 -11.06
CA ARG A 238 12.08 1.30 -12.43
C ARG A 238 13.41 2.00 -12.60
N ASN A 239 14.42 1.27 -13.04
CA ASN A 239 15.79 1.76 -13.22
C ASN A 239 16.32 2.48 -11.97
N GLY A 240 16.02 1.96 -10.77
CA GLY A 240 16.44 2.55 -9.52
C GLY A 240 15.71 3.83 -9.13
N ALA A 241 14.56 4.18 -9.73
CA ALA A 241 13.71 5.27 -9.27
C ALA A 241 12.31 4.75 -8.97
N ILE A 242 11.64 5.31 -7.96
CA ILE A 242 10.27 4.93 -7.62
C ILE A 242 9.30 5.98 -8.16
N VAL A 243 8.37 5.53 -9.01
CA VAL A 243 7.34 6.38 -9.60
C VAL A 243 6.05 6.20 -8.80
N VAL A 244 5.61 7.28 -8.16
CA VAL A 244 4.43 7.29 -7.28
C VAL A 244 3.14 7.61 -8.05
N GLU A 245 3.20 8.53 -9.01
CA GLU A 245 2.06 8.84 -9.88
C GLU A 245 2.23 8.14 -11.23
N PRO A 246 1.17 7.55 -11.80
CA PRO A 246 1.27 6.99 -13.13
C PRO A 246 1.61 8.13 -14.11
N PRO A 247 2.50 7.93 -15.09
CA PRO A 247 2.70 8.92 -16.13
C PRO A 247 1.32 9.18 -16.75
N ILE A 248 0.84 10.42 -16.65
CA ILE A 248 -0.44 10.87 -17.20
C ILE A 248 -0.56 10.35 -18.64
N SER A 249 -1.35 9.29 -18.81
CA SER A 249 -1.78 8.88 -20.12
C SER A 249 -2.72 9.97 -20.59
N VAL A 250 -2.30 10.71 -21.62
CA VAL A 250 -3.17 11.70 -22.27
C VAL A 250 -4.47 10.98 -22.61
N PRO A 251 -5.64 11.45 -22.14
CA PRO A 251 -6.90 10.78 -22.43
C PRO A 251 -7.06 10.69 -23.96
N GLU A 252 -7.29 9.49 -24.50
CA GLU A 252 -7.43 9.28 -25.94
C GLU A 252 -8.49 10.18 -26.59
N THR A 253 -9.45 10.68 -25.79
CA THR A 253 -10.47 11.63 -26.20
C THR A 253 -9.89 12.95 -26.69
N GLU A 254 -8.82 13.46 -26.08
CA GLU A 254 -8.18 14.70 -26.51
C GLU A 254 -7.36 14.51 -27.79
N THR A 255 -6.69 13.36 -27.92
CA THR A 255 -5.94 12.99 -29.13
C THR A 255 -6.86 12.82 -30.34
N LEU A 256 -8.01 12.16 -30.15
CA LEU A 256 -9.04 12.01 -31.19
C LEU A 256 -9.72 13.35 -31.53
N ALA A 257 -9.97 14.22 -30.54
CA ALA A 257 -10.48 15.56 -30.76
C ALA A 257 -9.52 16.42 -31.57
N MET A 258 -8.22 16.40 -31.25
CA MET A 258 -7.18 17.12 -31.99
C MET A 258 -6.99 16.56 -33.41
N PHE A 259 -7.03 15.25 -33.59
CA PHE A 259 -6.93 14.61 -34.90
C PHE A 259 -8.14 14.93 -35.80
N SER A 260 -9.35 14.89 -35.24
CA SER A 260 -10.58 15.21 -35.97
C SER A 260 -10.69 16.71 -36.29
N LEU A 261 -10.26 17.60 -35.39
CA LEU A 261 -10.17 19.04 -35.66
C LEU A 261 -9.15 19.33 -36.78
N GLY A 262 -8.01 18.63 -36.78
CA GLY A 262 -7.01 18.71 -37.85
C GLY A 262 -7.56 18.32 -39.23
N LEU A 263 -8.30 17.20 -39.31
CA LEU A 263 -8.94 16.76 -40.57
C LEU A 263 -10.02 17.73 -41.07
N LEU A 264 -10.78 18.36 -40.17
CA LEU A 264 -11.77 19.38 -40.52
C LEU A 264 -11.13 20.66 -41.06
N LEU A 265 -10.02 21.11 -40.48
CA LEU A 265 -9.27 22.26 -40.97
C LEU A 265 -8.66 22.01 -42.35
N VAL A 266 -8.05 20.85 -42.57
CA VAL A 266 -7.47 20.46 -43.87
C VAL A 266 -8.55 20.39 -44.95
N SER A 267 -9.72 19.82 -44.64
CA SER A 267 -10.83 19.73 -45.59
C SER A 267 -11.47 21.09 -45.90
N ALA A 268 -11.55 22.00 -44.92
CA ALA A 268 -12.02 23.37 -45.13
C ALA A 268 -11.05 24.20 -46.01
N MET A 269 -9.74 24.06 -45.79
CA MET A 269 -8.70 24.70 -46.62
C MET A 269 -8.76 24.19 -48.07
N ARG A 270 -8.95 22.88 -48.28
CA ARG A 270 -9.05 22.26 -49.60
C ARG A 270 -10.32 22.69 -50.37
N ARG A 271 -11.41 23.04 -49.67
CA ARG A 271 -12.63 23.59 -50.28
C ARG A 271 -12.47 25.07 -50.68
N ARG A 272 -11.67 25.85 -49.96
CA ARG A 272 -11.38 27.25 -50.31
C ARG A 272 -10.51 27.42 -51.55
N GLN A 273 -9.60 26.47 -51.83
CA GLN A 273 -8.74 26.51 -53.02
C GLN A 273 -9.43 26.11 -54.34
N LYS A 274 -10.68 25.64 -54.29
CA LYS A 274 -11.47 25.24 -55.47
C LYS A 274 -12.55 26.26 -55.88
N ARG A 275 -12.54 27.45 -55.29
CA ARG A 275 -13.33 28.61 -55.70
C ARG A 275 -12.38 29.68 -56.21
#